data_AF-R4S282-F1
#
_entry.id   AF-R4S282-F1
#
_cell.length_a   1.000
_cell.length_b   1.000
_cell.length_c   1.000
_cell.angle_alpha   90.00
_cell.angle_beta   90.00
_cell.angle_gamma   90.00
#
_symmetry.space_group_name_H-M   'P 1'
#
loop_
_entity.id
_entity.type
_entity.pdbx_description
1 polymer ?
#
loop_
_entity_poly.entity_id
_entity_poly.type
_entity_poly.pdbx_seq_one_letter_code
_entity_poly.pdbx_strand_id
1 'polypeptide(L)'
;MVLIMQKLQKLKQKIRLLQNMIFHIQIINKKIVFKLVKQFSQDLNLTTILKTIRINRSTYYYWLKIEEKLKLKEEKQLFLLKLQNGKLKKQLEKKVGKKNDKK
;
A
#
# COMPACT_ATOMS: atom_id res chain seq x y z
N MET A 1 -23.15 -11.03 -38.00
CA MET A 1 -22.42 -9.74 -37.92
C MET A 1 -23.16 -8.67 -37.10
N VAL A 2 -24.44 -8.40 -37.39
CA VAL A 2 -25.27 -7.40 -36.69
C VAL A 2 -25.37 -7.62 -35.18
N LEU A 3 -25.58 -8.86 -34.75
CA LEU A 3 -25.73 -9.24 -33.33
C LEU A 3 -24.44 -9.02 -32.52
N ILE A 4 -23.28 -9.18 -33.16
CA ILE A 4 -21.96 -8.93 -32.56
C ILE A 4 -21.73 -7.43 -32.38
N MET A 5 -22.08 -6.61 -33.38
CA MET A 5 -22.02 -5.16 -33.28
C MET A 5 -22.92 -4.61 -32.16
N GLN A 6 -24.13 -5.14 -32.02
CA GLN A 6 -25.03 -4.76 -30.93
C GLN A 6 -24.46 -5.11 -29.55
N LYS A 7 -23.82 -6.28 -29.40
CA LYS A 7 -23.15 -6.66 -28.14
C LYS A 7 -21.98 -5.73 -27.82
N LEU A 8 -21.15 -5.38 -28.80
CA LEU A 8 -20.05 -4.42 -28.67
C LEU A 8 -20.52 -3.03 -28.27
N GLN A 9 -21.61 -2.55 -28.89
CA GLN A 9 -22.20 -1.27 -28.57
C GLN A 9 -22.76 -1.23 -27.13
N LYS A 10 -23.45 -2.29 -26.71
CA LYS A 10 -23.91 -2.44 -25.31
C LYS A 10 -22.74 -2.48 -24.33
N LEU A 11 -21.64 -3.14 -24.68
CA LEU A 11 -20.44 -3.19 -23.83
C LEU A 11 -19.82 -1.80 -23.69
N LYS A 12 -19.68 -1.06 -24.79
CA LYS A 12 -19.18 0.32 -24.81
C LYS A 12 -20.05 1.26 -23.95
N GLN A 13 -21.38 1.11 -24.02
CA GLN A 13 -22.32 1.87 -23.19
C GLN A 13 -22.16 1.54 -21.70
N LYS A 14 -22.02 0.24 -21.34
CA LYS A 14 -21.78 -0.19 -19.96
C LYS A 14 -20.46 0.36 -19.40
N ILE A 15 -19.39 0.33 -20.19
CA ILE A 15 -18.09 0.91 -19.82
C ILE A 15 -18.23 2.41 -19.55
N ARG A 16 -18.93 3.14 -20.45
CA ARG A 16 -19.16 4.59 -20.29
C ARG A 16 -19.99 4.91 -19.04
N LEU A 17 -21.00 4.10 -18.73
CA LEU A 17 -21.80 4.24 -17.51
C LEU A 17 -20.94 4.06 -16.25
N LEU A 18 -20.10 3.02 -16.22
CA LEU A 18 -19.18 2.74 -15.10
C LEU A 18 -18.16 3.87 -14.93
N GLN A 19 -17.60 4.39 -16.03
CA GLN A 19 -16.67 5.53 -15.98
C GLN A 19 -17.33 6.79 -15.40
N ASN A 20 -18.58 7.07 -15.77
CA ASN A 20 -19.35 8.19 -15.22
C ASN A 20 -19.64 8.00 -13.73
N MET A 21 -20.05 6.81 -13.31
CA MET A 21 -20.27 6.50 -11.89
C MET A 21 -18.98 6.63 -11.09
N ILE A 22 -17.87 6.09 -11.58
CA ILE A 22 -16.55 6.24 -10.94
C ILE A 22 -16.21 7.73 -10.81
N PHE A 23 -16.39 8.52 -11.86
CA PHE A 23 -16.14 9.96 -11.86
C PHE A 23 -16.95 10.71 -10.80
N HIS A 24 -18.25 10.43 -10.68
CA HIS A 24 -19.11 11.04 -9.65
C HIS A 24 -18.79 10.56 -8.23
N ILE A 25 -18.26 9.34 -8.08
CA ILE A 25 -17.87 8.75 -6.80
C ILE A 25 -16.46 9.20 -6.36
N GLN A 26 -15.69 9.95 -7.17
CA GLN A 26 -14.26 10.24 -6.96
C GLN A 26 -13.93 10.94 -5.62
N ILE A 27 -13.90 10.17 -4.54
CA ILE A 27 -12.87 10.24 -3.51
C ILE A 27 -11.89 9.12 -3.86
N ILE A 28 -10.83 9.46 -4.59
CA ILE A 28 -9.79 8.48 -4.87
C ILE A 28 -9.01 8.26 -3.57
N ASN A 29 -9.30 7.15 -2.90
CA ASN A 29 -8.58 6.75 -1.70
C ASN A 29 -7.16 6.31 -2.06
N LYS A 30 -6.15 6.93 -1.44
CA LYS A 30 -4.72 6.61 -1.64
C LYS A 30 -4.42 5.11 -1.57
N LYS A 31 -5.12 4.36 -0.70
CA LYS A 31 -4.92 2.90 -0.54
C LYS A 31 -5.30 2.12 -1.80
N ILE A 32 -6.39 2.52 -2.46
CA ILE A 32 -6.86 1.88 -3.69
C ILE A 32 -5.87 2.16 -4.82
N VAL A 33 -5.35 3.39 -4.91
CA VAL A 33 -4.34 3.76 -5.89
C VAL A 33 -3.08 2.91 -5.76
N PHE A 34 -2.55 2.74 -4.55
CA PHE A 34 -1.38 1.88 -4.34
C PHE A 34 -1.65 0.41 -4.69
N LYS A 35 -2.83 -0.10 -4.35
CA LYS A 35 -3.22 -1.47 -4.71
C LYS A 35 -3.26 -1.67 -6.22
N LEU A 36 -3.87 -0.73 -6.96
CA LEU A 36 -3.93 -0.78 -8.42
C LEU A 36 -2.55 -0.66 -9.06
N VAL A 37 -1.71 0.27 -8.58
CA VAL A 37 -0.34 0.40 -9.08
C VAL A 37 0.45 -0.89 -8.85
N LYS A 38 0.36 -1.51 -7.67
CA LYS A 38 1.04 -2.77 -7.38
C LYS A 38 0.53 -3.94 -8.23
N GLN A 39 -0.78 -3.98 -8.49
CA GLN A 39 -1.39 -5.04 -9.28
C GLN A 39 -0.98 -4.97 -10.75
N PHE A 40 -0.92 -3.78 -11.32
CA PHE A 40 -0.66 -3.60 -12.76
C PHE A 40 0.80 -3.25 -13.08
N SER A 41 1.68 -3.05 -12.10
CA SER A 41 3.08 -2.70 -12.34
C SER A 41 3.89 -3.78 -13.06
N GLN A 42 3.40 -5.03 -13.07
CA GLN A 42 4.02 -6.12 -13.82
C GLN A 42 3.78 -5.99 -15.33
N ASP A 43 2.61 -5.49 -15.73
CA ASP A 43 2.19 -5.47 -17.14
C ASP A 43 2.21 -4.06 -17.75
N LEU A 44 2.11 -3.02 -16.93
CA LEU A 44 1.97 -1.63 -17.36
C LEU A 44 2.96 -0.72 -16.64
N ASN A 45 3.48 0.27 -17.36
CA ASN A 45 4.30 1.31 -16.74
C ASN A 45 3.44 2.21 -15.83
N LEU A 46 4.07 2.76 -14.78
CA LEU A 46 3.40 3.62 -13.79
C LEU A 46 2.62 4.78 -14.43
N THR A 47 3.19 5.42 -15.46
CA THR A 47 2.55 6.59 -16.09
C THR A 47 1.23 6.20 -16.76
N THR A 48 1.19 5.05 -17.43
CA THR A 48 -0.01 4.49 -18.05
C THR A 48 -1.06 4.19 -16.99
N ILE A 49 -0.67 3.52 -15.90
CA ILE A 49 -1.61 3.19 -14.80
C ILE A 49 -2.22 4.47 -14.22
N LEU A 50 -1.37 5.45 -13.86
CA LEU A 50 -1.80 6.72 -13.25
C LEU A 50 -2.70 7.53 -14.18
N LYS A 51 -2.40 7.59 -15.48
CA LYS A 51 -3.26 8.25 -16.48
C LYS A 51 -4.64 7.59 -16.55
N THR A 52 -4.68 6.25 -16.56
CA THR A 52 -5.94 5.49 -16.62
C THR A 52 -6.82 5.74 -15.40
N ILE A 53 -6.25 5.78 -14.19
CA ILE A 53 -7.00 6.09 -12.96
C ILE A 53 -7.16 7.60 -12.71
N ARG A 54 -6.69 8.45 -13.64
CA ARG A 54 -6.76 9.91 -13.61
C ARG A 54 -6.11 10.53 -12.36
N ILE A 55 -4.95 10.01 -11.97
CA ILE A 55 -4.14 10.55 -10.87
C ILE A 55 -2.89 11.24 -11.41
N ASN A 56 -2.63 12.45 -10.91
CA ASN A 56 -1.41 13.16 -11.22
C ASN A 56 -0.20 12.45 -10.61
N ARG A 57 0.89 12.38 -11.37
CA ARG A 57 2.13 11.73 -10.95
C ARG A 57 2.74 12.40 -9.71
N SER A 58 2.62 13.73 -9.60
CA SER A 58 3.03 14.48 -8.41
C SER A 58 2.26 14.07 -7.16
N THR A 59 0.93 13.95 -7.27
CA THR A 59 0.07 13.48 -6.16
C THR A 59 0.44 12.07 -5.72
N TYR A 60 0.68 11.17 -6.67
CA TYR A 60 1.12 9.80 -6.36
C TYR A 60 2.45 9.79 -5.59
N TYR A 61 3.47 10.50 -6.07
CA TYR A 61 4.77 10.55 -5.39
C TYR A 61 4.70 11.23 -4.03
N TYR A 62 3.85 12.24 -3.87
CA TYR A 62 3.60 12.86 -2.57
C TYR A 62 3.07 11.83 -1.56
N TRP A 63 2.08 11.03 -1.96
CA TRP A 63 1.56 9.95 -1.12
C TRP A 63 2.61 8.88 -0.83
N LEU A 64 3.41 8.49 -1.84
CA LEU A 64 4.46 7.48 -1.69
C LEU A 64 5.49 7.93 -0.63
N LYS A 65 5.93 9.18 -0.72
CA LYS A 65 6.88 9.77 0.23
C LYS A 65 6.35 9.79 1.66
N ILE A 66 5.04 10.02 1.85
CA ILE A 66 4.41 9.96 3.17
C ILE A 66 4.39 8.53 3.69
N GLU A 67 4.03 7.56 2.84
CA GLU A 67 3.98 6.14 3.22
C GLU A 67 5.35 5.62 3.64
N GLU A 68 6.41 5.95 2.89
CA GLU A 68 7.79 5.60 3.22
C GLU A 68 8.22 6.20 4.56
N LYS A 69 7.89 7.46 4.83
CA LYS A 69 8.18 8.12 6.12
C LYS A 69 7.49 7.42 7.29
N LEU A 70 6.27 6.92 7.10
CA LEU A 70 5.54 6.19 8.13
C LEU A 70 6.18 4.82 8.39
N LYS A 71 6.47 4.05 7.34
CA LYS A 71 7.17 2.76 7.46
C LYS A 71 8.51 2.90 8.16
N LEU A 72 9.29 3.91 7.80
CA LEU A 72 10.58 4.17 8.46
C LEU A 72 10.43 4.48 9.96
N LYS A 73 9.37 5.20 10.36
CA LYS A 73 9.10 5.46 11.77
C LYS A 73 8.72 4.17 12.51
N GLU A 74 7.86 3.36 11.92
CA GLU A 74 7.43 2.07 12.48
C GLU A 74 8.61 1.10 12.65
N GLU A 75 9.48 0.99 11.63
CA GLU A 75 10.69 0.16 11.68
C GLU A 75 11.67 0.62 12.76
N LYS A 76 11.89 1.93 12.88
CA LYS A 76 12.72 2.51 13.95
C LYS A 76 12.14 2.20 15.33
N GLN A 77 10.83 2.35 15.52
CA GLN A 77 10.17 2.02 16.77
C GLN A 77 10.31 0.52 17.11
N LEU A 78 10.08 -0.35 16.13
CA LEU A 78 10.23 -1.80 16.29
C LEU A 78 11.67 -2.19 16.66
N PHE A 79 12.66 -1.56 16.03
CA PHE A 79 14.07 -1.77 16.36
C PHE A 79 14.41 -1.39 17.80
N LEU A 80 13.94 -0.22 18.27
CA LEU A 80 14.14 0.24 19.64
C LEU A 80 13.53 -0.72 20.68
N LEU A 81 12.31 -1.22 20.42
CA LEU A 81 11.65 -2.22 21.27
C LEU A 81 12.44 -3.52 21.36
N LYS A 82 12.94 -4.03 20.22
CA LYS A 82 13.79 -5.23 20.19
C LYS A 82 15.07 -5.05 21.01
N LEU A 83 15.70 -3.87 20.92
CA LEU A 83 16.91 -3.55 21.68
C LEU A 83 16.64 -3.51 23.19
N GLN A 84 15.53 -2.88 23.61
CA GLN A 84 15.12 -2.84 25.02
C GLN A 84 14.85 -4.25 25.57
N ASN A 85 14.10 -5.06 24.83
CA ASN A 85 13.80 -6.44 25.22
C ASN A 85 15.06 -7.31 25.34
N GLY A 86 16.03 -7.13 24.43
CA GLY A 86 17.32 -7.81 24.52
C GLY A 86 18.14 -7.41 25.75
N LYS A 87 18.14 -6.12 26.12
CA LYS A 87 18.79 -5.63 27.35
C LYS A 87 18.13 -6.21 28.61
N LEU A 88 16.80 -6.24 28.66
CA LEU A 88 16.03 -6.83 29.77
C LEU A 88 16.32 -8.32 29.95
N LYS A 89 16.36 -9.10 28.86
CA LYS A 89 16.73 -10.53 28.91
C LYS A 89 18.10 -10.76 29.53
N LYS A 90 19.12 -10.02 29.09
CA LYS A 90 20.48 -10.09 29.65
C LYS A 90 20.53 -9.73 31.13
N GLN A 91 19.68 -8.81 31.61
CA GLN A 91 19.62 -8.47 33.03
C GLN A 91 18.96 -9.58 33.88
N LEU A 92 17.93 -10.24 33.34
CA LEU A 92 17.27 -11.38 34.00
C LEU A 92 18.22 -12.58 34.12
N GLU A 93 18.93 -12.94 33.05
CA GLU A 93 19.93 -14.02 33.06
C GLU A 93 21.03 -13.77 34.11
N LYS A 94 21.54 -12.53 34.20
CA LYS A 94 22.51 -12.14 35.24
C LYS A 94 21.95 -12.21 36.66
N LYS A 95 20.66 -11.93 36.87
CA LYS A 95 20.01 -12.05 38.19
C LYS A 95 19.74 -13.50 38.58
N VAL A 96 19.44 -14.37 37.63
CA VAL A 96 19.23 -15.81 37.86
C VAL A 96 20.56 -16.51 38.15
N GLY A 97 21.62 -16.23 37.40
CA GLY A 97 22.96 -16.77 37.68
C GLY A 97 23.47 -16.42 39.08
N LYS A 98 23.37 -15.14 39.49
CA LYS A 98 23.76 -14.70 40.85
C LYS A 98 22.93 -15.30 41.99
N LYS A 99 21.73 -15.83 41.73
CA LYS A 99 20.90 -16.50 42.75
C LYS A 99 21.28 -17.96 42.95
N ASN A 100 21.82 -18.62 41.93
CA ASN A 100 22.20 -20.03 42.01
C ASN A 100 23.60 -20.24 42.62
N ASP A 101 24.49 -19.24 42.55
CA ASP A 101 25.83 -19.31 43.18
C ASP A 101 25.84 -18.98 44.69
N LYS A 102 24.69 -18.67 45.29
CA LYS A 102 24.53 -18.30 46.72
C LYS A 102 23.82 -19.37 47.55
N LYS A 103 23.70 -20.58 47.03
CA LYS A 103 23.11 -21.74 47.70
C LYS A 103 24.15 -22.83 47.84
#